data_AF-A5HXG7-F1
#
_entry.id   AF-A5HXG7-F1
#
_cell.length_a   1.000
_cell.length_b   1.000
_cell.length_c   1.000
_cell.angle_alpha   90.00
_cell.angle_beta   90.00
_cell.angle_gamma   90.00
#
_symmetry.space_group_name_H-M   'P 1'
#
loop_
_entity.id
_entity.type
_entity.pdbx_description
1 polymer ?
#
loop_
_entity_poly.entity_id
_entity_poly.type
_entity_poly.pdbx_seq_one_letter_code
_entity_poly.pdbx_strand_id
1 'polypeptide(L)'
;ACWCCKSPDVPRLIDKMGELDYFTGKWARHGSEIANPVGCADCHDNETMKLTITRDYLKRGLDAEGSLKTADATHQDMRSLVCAQCHSEYYFKKTDWTDKNGEKQTAGVVTFPWDNGFSAEAMEKYYDDRSFTDWTNKVSKAPMLKAQHPGYEIYRTGAHGLNNVSCADCHMP
;
A
#
# COMPACT_ATOMS: atom_id res chain seq x y z
N ALA A 1 10.84 1.64 1.47
CA ALA A 1 9.63 0.80 1.68
C ALA A 1 9.07 0.89 3.10
N CYS A 2 9.77 0.45 4.16
CA CYS A 2 9.18 0.36 5.53
C CYS A 2 8.63 1.67 6.12
N TRP A 3 9.06 2.83 5.62
CA TRP A 3 8.51 4.14 6.01
C TRP A 3 7.13 4.45 5.43
N CYS A 4 6.70 3.76 4.36
CA CYS A 4 5.52 4.13 3.57
C CYS A 4 4.30 4.40 4.45
N CYS A 5 3.83 3.44 5.23
CA CYS A 5 2.61 3.59 6.02
C CYS A 5 2.85 4.25 7.39
N LYS A 6 3.74 5.24 7.51
CA LYS A 6 4.18 5.77 8.82
C LYS A 6 4.26 7.29 8.92
N SER A 7 4.20 8.03 7.81
CA SER A 7 4.50 9.47 7.82
C SER A 7 3.99 10.22 6.60
N PRO A 8 3.53 11.48 6.77
CA PRO A 8 3.22 12.40 5.69
C PRO A 8 4.47 12.91 4.95
N ASP A 9 5.68 12.67 5.49
CA ASP A 9 6.93 12.97 4.77
C ASP A 9 7.13 12.07 3.54
N VAL A 10 6.42 10.94 3.48
CA VAL A 10 6.57 10.02 2.36
C VAL A 10 6.00 10.59 1.05
N PRO A 11 4.73 11.04 0.95
CA PRO A 11 4.25 11.67 -0.28
C PRO A 11 5.10 12.88 -0.67
N ARG A 12 5.53 13.70 0.31
CA ARG A 12 6.49 14.80 0.09
C ARG A 12 7.79 14.33 -0.61
N LEU A 13 8.38 13.23 -0.13
CA LEU A 13 9.59 12.69 -0.74
C LEU A 13 9.31 12.07 -2.11
N ILE A 14 8.22 11.32 -2.27
CA ILE A 14 7.81 10.74 -3.56
C ILE A 14 7.60 11.83 -4.60
N ASP A 15 6.96 12.94 -4.27
CA ASP A 15 6.77 14.08 -5.18
C ASP A 15 8.11 14.72 -5.59
N LYS A 16 9.07 14.79 -4.66
CA LYS A 16 10.38 15.41 -4.89
C LYS A 16 11.33 14.55 -5.71
N MET A 17 11.34 13.23 -5.50
CA MET A 17 12.35 12.33 -6.11
C MET A 17 11.77 11.25 -7.03
N GLY A 18 10.46 11.08 -7.05
CA GLY A 18 9.78 10.00 -7.74
C GLY A 18 9.66 8.73 -6.88
N GLU A 19 8.62 7.95 -7.15
CA GLU A 19 8.28 6.75 -6.39
C GLU A 19 9.38 5.68 -6.40
N LEU A 20 9.99 5.43 -7.57
CA LEU A 20 11.03 4.41 -7.73
C LEU A 20 12.31 4.78 -6.94
N ASP A 21 12.71 6.05 -6.94
CA ASP A 21 13.86 6.50 -6.15
C ASP A 21 13.56 6.41 -4.64
N TYR A 22 12.36 6.84 -4.22
CA TYR A 22 11.93 6.71 -2.82
C TYR A 22 11.99 5.25 -2.32
N PHE A 23 11.59 4.29 -3.15
CA PHE A 23 11.63 2.86 -2.83
C PHE A 23 13.01 2.20 -3.01
N THR A 24 14.02 2.93 -3.48
CA THR A 24 15.38 2.43 -3.68
C THR A 24 16.26 2.70 -2.45
N GLY A 25 17.04 1.69 -2.04
CA GLY A 25 18.00 1.79 -0.94
C GLY A 25 17.50 1.25 0.40
N LYS A 26 18.25 1.54 1.47
CA LYS A 26 17.95 1.06 2.83
C LYS A 26 16.98 1.98 3.55
N TRP A 27 16.26 1.45 4.54
CA TRP A 27 15.38 2.22 5.43
C TRP A 27 16.06 3.47 6.03
N ALA A 28 17.33 3.35 6.45
CA ALA A 28 18.09 4.44 7.06
C ALA A 28 18.33 5.64 6.11
N ARG A 29 18.21 5.47 4.78
CA ARG A 29 18.41 6.54 3.78
C ARG A 29 17.58 7.78 4.08
N HIS A 30 16.35 7.58 4.56
CA HIS A 30 15.39 8.66 4.81
C HIS A 30 15.27 9.03 6.30
N GLY A 31 16.16 8.52 7.17
CA GLY A 31 16.01 8.64 8.63
C GLY A 31 16.06 10.07 9.17
N SER A 32 16.72 11.00 8.46
CA SER A 32 16.74 12.43 8.80
C SER A 32 15.62 13.24 8.13
N GLU A 33 14.90 12.65 7.17
CA GLU A 33 13.86 13.32 6.38
C GLU A 33 12.44 12.93 6.82
N ILE A 34 12.28 11.72 7.34
CA ILE A 34 10.99 11.17 7.78
C ILE A 34 10.95 11.22 9.30
N ALA A 35 10.37 12.30 9.82
CA ALA A 35 10.36 12.62 11.25
C ALA A 35 8.94 12.86 11.78
N ASN A 36 7.95 13.06 10.91
CA ASN A 36 6.58 13.30 11.31
C ASN A 36 5.80 11.98 11.36
N PRO A 37 5.08 11.65 12.45
CA PRO A 37 4.16 10.52 12.44
C PRO A 37 2.98 10.78 11.52
N VAL A 38 2.18 9.74 11.27
CA VAL A 38 0.94 9.81 10.47
C VAL A 38 0.13 11.06 10.82
N GLY A 39 -0.23 11.85 9.79
CA GLY A 39 -0.82 13.18 9.97
C GLY A 39 -1.77 13.59 8.85
N CYS A 40 -2.19 14.85 8.88
CA CYS A 40 -3.23 15.39 7.99
C CYS A 40 -2.93 15.11 6.50
N ALA A 41 -1.68 15.35 6.09
CA ALA A 41 -1.25 15.21 4.70
C ALA A 41 -1.11 13.75 4.22
N ASP A 42 -1.35 12.74 5.07
CA ASP A 42 -1.49 11.36 4.59
C ASP A 42 -2.88 11.12 3.94
N CYS A 43 -3.89 11.90 4.36
CA CYS A 43 -5.29 11.65 4.03
C CYS A 43 -6.00 12.85 3.39
N HIS A 44 -5.46 14.06 3.49
CA HIS A 44 -6.09 15.29 3.00
C HIS A 44 -5.22 16.04 2.00
N ASP A 45 -5.87 16.57 0.97
CA ASP A 45 -5.31 17.57 0.07
C ASP A 45 -5.07 18.88 0.82
N ASN A 46 -3.89 19.50 0.65
CA ASN A 46 -3.47 20.66 1.46
C ASN A 46 -4.10 21.99 1.02
N GLU A 47 -4.77 22.05 -0.12
CA GLU A 47 -5.44 23.25 -0.62
C GLU A 47 -6.95 23.19 -0.37
N THR A 48 -7.54 22.03 -0.64
CA THR A 48 -9.00 21.82 -0.62
C THR A 48 -9.49 21.09 0.63
N MET A 49 -8.60 20.48 1.41
CA MET A 49 -8.88 19.64 2.59
C MET A 49 -9.75 18.40 2.29
N LYS A 50 -9.98 18.08 1.02
CA LYS A 50 -10.71 16.88 0.61
C LYS A 50 -9.88 15.63 0.93
N LEU A 51 -10.58 14.53 1.23
CA LEU A 51 -9.94 13.22 1.34
C LEU A 51 -9.22 12.88 0.03
N THR A 52 -7.97 12.44 0.11
CA THR A 52 -7.14 12.11 -1.04
C THR A 52 -6.30 10.87 -0.77
N ILE A 53 -6.02 10.11 -1.83
CA ILE A 53 -5.07 9.00 -1.79
C ILE A 53 -3.71 9.55 -2.19
N THR A 54 -2.79 9.58 -1.22
CA THR A 54 -1.41 10.03 -1.38
C THR A 54 -0.46 8.91 -1.79
N ARG A 55 -0.94 7.65 -1.77
CA ARG A 55 -0.14 6.45 -2.04
C ARG A 55 -0.60 5.73 -3.30
N ASP A 56 0.16 5.88 -4.38
CA ASP A 56 -0.24 5.35 -5.69
C ASP A 56 -0.32 3.83 -5.76
N TYR A 57 0.34 3.09 -4.86
CA TYR A 57 0.18 1.65 -4.77
C TYR A 57 -1.24 1.22 -4.39
N LEU A 58 -2.00 2.04 -3.63
CA LEU A 58 -3.42 1.74 -3.36
C LEU A 58 -4.23 1.86 -4.66
N LYS A 59 -3.98 2.91 -5.45
CA LYS A 59 -4.68 3.13 -6.72
C LYS A 59 -4.44 1.96 -7.67
N ARG A 60 -3.18 1.54 -7.80
CA ARG A 60 -2.79 0.37 -8.60
C ARG A 60 -3.44 -0.92 -8.11
N GLY A 61 -3.51 -1.12 -6.79
CA GLY A 61 -4.16 -2.30 -6.21
C GLY A 61 -5.65 -2.35 -6.49
N LEU A 62 -6.37 -1.25 -6.28
CA LEU A 62 -7.81 -1.13 -6.57
C LEU A 62 -8.10 -1.36 -8.05
N ASP A 63 -7.34 -0.70 -8.92
CA ASP A 63 -7.52 -0.80 -10.36
C ASP A 63 -7.16 -2.21 -10.89
N ALA A 64 -6.22 -2.91 -10.25
CA ALA A 64 -5.88 -4.30 -10.58
C ALA A 64 -6.94 -5.30 -10.12
N GLU A 65 -7.57 -5.08 -8.96
CA GLU A 65 -8.66 -5.93 -8.46
C GLU A 65 -9.96 -5.72 -9.25
N GLY A 66 -10.28 -4.45 -9.56
CA GLY A 66 -11.29 -4.09 -10.56
C GLY A 66 -12.74 -3.95 -10.08
N SER A 67 -13.09 -4.29 -8.84
CA SER A 67 -14.45 -4.10 -8.29
C SER A 67 -14.77 -2.64 -7.98
N LEU A 68 -13.75 -1.83 -7.70
CA LEU A 68 -13.84 -0.39 -7.52
C LEU A 68 -12.61 0.26 -8.14
N LYS A 69 -12.80 0.98 -9.26
CA LYS A 69 -11.73 1.81 -9.81
C LYS A 69 -11.55 3.04 -8.95
N THR A 70 -10.30 3.44 -8.75
CA THR A 70 -9.96 4.62 -7.94
C THR A 70 -10.69 5.88 -8.42
N ALA A 71 -10.83 6.04 -9.74
CA ALA A 71 -11.49 7.20 -10.35
C ALA A 71 -13.00 7.26 -10.07
N ASP A 72 -13.62 6.13 -9.75
CA ASP A 72 -15.06 6.02 -9.51
C ASP A 72 -15.42 6.04 -8.01
N ALA A 73 -14.42 6.19 -7.13
CA ALA A 73 -14.61 6.16 -5.69
C ALA A 73 -15.54 7.29 -5.20
N THR A 74 -16.60 6.91 -4.49
CA THR A 74 -17.52 7.86 -3.85
C THR A 74 -16.91 8.46 -2.58
N HIS A 75 -17.57 9.48 -2.02
CA HIS A 75 -17.15 10.01 -0.72
C HIS A 75 -17.18 8.95 0.39
N GLN A 76 -18.15 8.03 0.36
CA GLN A 76 -18.26 6.96 1.36
C GLN A 76 -17.13 5.92 1.18
N ASP A 77 -16.75 5.60 -0.06
CA ASP A 77 -15.59 4.75 -0.32
C ASP A 77 -14.32 5.40 0.21
N MET A 78 -14.12 6.70 -0.05
CA MET A 78 -12.95 7.44 0.40
C MET A 78 -12.77 7.43 1.92
N ARG A 79 -13.86 7.38 2.70
CA ARG A 79 -13.85 7.25 4.17
C ARG A 79 -13.27 5.92 4.68
N SER A 80 -13.11 4.93 3.80
CA SER A 80 -12.36 3.69 4.07
C SER A 80 -11.04 3.62 3.30
N LEU A 81 -10.99 4.15 2.07
CA LEU A 81 -9.79 4.08 1.23
C LEU A 81 -8.62 4.88 1.81
N VAL A 82 -8.84 5.99 2.50
CA VAL A 82 -7.75 6.71 3.19
C VAL A 82 -7.08 5.85 4.28
N CYS A 83 -7.81 4.90 4.87
CA CYS A 83 -7.26 3.90 5.80
C CYS A 83 -6.54 2.77 5.05
N ALA A 84 -7.11 2.32 3.92
CA ALA A 84 -6.56 1.25 3.07
C ALA A 84 -5.20 1.59 2.44
N GLN A 85 -4.79 2.86 2.44
CA GLN A 85 -3.41 3.24 2.07
C GLN A 85 -2.35 2.55 2.95
N CYS A 86 -2.74 2.15 4.16
CA CYS A 86 -1.85 1.57 5.16
C CYS A 86 -2.32 0.22 5.69
N HIS A 87 -3.63 0.07 5.91
CA HIS A 87 -4.24 -1.11 6.54
C HIS A 87 -4.61 -2.20 5.53
N SER A 88 -3.60 -2.68 4.81
CA SER A 88 -3.74 -3.68 3.75
C SER A 88 -2.56 -4.63 3.72
N GLU A 89 -2.80 -5.83 3.19
CA GLU A 89 -1.75 -6.79 2.86
C GLU A 89 -0.86 -6.23 1.76
N TYR A 90 0.45 -6.44 1.91
CA TYR A 90 1.42 -6.00 0.92
C TYR A 90 2.68 -6.86 0.96
N TYR A 91 3.38 -6.85 -0.17
CA TYR A 91 4.75 -7.33 -0.28
C TYR A 91 5.66 -6.28 -0.94
N PHE A 92 6.97 -6.55 -0.95
CA PHE A 92 7.93 -5.71 -1.66
C PHE A 92 8.28 -6.31 -3.02
N LYS A 93 7.75 -5.71 -4.08
CA LYS A 93 8.06 -6.07 -5.45
C LYS A 93 9.40 -5.48 -5.86
N LYS A 94 10.38 -6.35 -6.12
CA LYS A 94 11.64 -5.95 -6.74
C LYS A 94 11.34 -5.39 -8.14
N THR A 95 11.71 -4.14 -8.35
CA THR A 95 11.41 -3.41 -9.59
C THR A 95 12.70 -2.75 -10.06
N ASP A 96 13.24 -3.27 -11.17
CA ASP A 96 14.42 -2.71 -11.81
C ASP A 96 14.05 -1.44 -12.58
N TRP A 97 14.88 -0.41 -12.48
CA TRP A 97 14.69 0.85 -13.16
C TRP A 97 16.03 1.54 -13.44
N THR A 98 16.03 2.56 -14.29
CA THR A 98 17.21 3.37 -14.60
C THR A 98 16.98 4.78 -14.10
N ASP A 99 17.91 5.28 -13.29
CA ASP A 99 17.82 6.62 -12.74
C ASP A 99 18.16 7.69 -13.79
N LYS A 100 17.97 8.96 -13.40
CA LYS A 100 18.24 10.11 -14.27
C LYS A 100 19.72 10.25 -14.70
N ASN A 101 20.65 9.59 -14.02
CA ASN A 101 22.07 9.57 -14.36
C ASN A 101 22.43 8.37 -15.27
N GLY A 102 21.46 7.51 -15.60
CA GLY A 102 21.66 6.32 -16.41
C GLY A 102 22.10 5.09 -15.60
N GLU A 103 22.07 5.16 -14.26
CA GLU A 103 22.47 4.04 -13.41
C GLU A 103 21.31 3.06 -13.21
N LYS A 104 21.62 1.76 -13.26
CA LYS A 104 20.63 0.71 -12.97
C LYS A 104 20.42 0.59 -11.46
N GLN A 105 19.16 0.66 -11.06
CA GLN A 105 18.72 0.61 -9.67
C GLN A 105 17.64 -0.47 -9.50
N THR A 106 17.46 -0.97 -8.28
CA THR A 106 16.36 -1.89 -7.94
C THR A 106 15.61 -1.34 -6.74
N ALA A 107 14.32 -1.04 -6.95
CA ALA A 107 13.41 -0.57 -5.92
C ALA A 107 12.66 -1.74 -5.25
N GLY A 108 12.38 -1.62 -3.96
CA GLY A 108 11.46 -2.50 -3.23
C GLY A 108 10.08 -1.85 -3.11
N VAL A 109 9.30 -1.90 -4.18
CA VAL A 109 8.03 -1.16 -4.29
C VAL A 109 6.94 -1.87 -3.49
N VAL A 110 6.24 -1.13 -2.64
CA VAL A 110 5.06 -1.65 -1.93
C VAL A 110 3.99 -1.99 -2.95
N THR A 111 3.51 -3.23 -2.92
CA THR A 111 2.54 -3.75 -3.88
C THR A 111 1.48 -4.55 -3.14
N PHE A 112 0.22 -4.30 -3.43
CA PHE A 112 -0.91 -5.07 -2.92
C PHE A 112 -1.17 -6.27 -3.85
N PRO A 113 -1.26 -7.52 -3.33
CA PRO A 113 -1.40 -8.73 -4.14
C PRO A 113 -2.86 -8.98 -4.57
N TRP A 114 -3.55 -7.95 -5.06
CA TRP A 114 -5.01 -7.97 -5.25
C TRP A 114 -5.48 -8.33 -6.66
N ASP A 115 -4.58 -8.66 -7.60
CA ASP A 115 -4.92 -8.95 -9.00
C ASP A 115 -5.99 -10.06 -9.16
N ASN A 116 -6.13 -10.94 -8.17
CA ASN A 116 -7.10 -12.04 -8.17
C ASN A 116 -8.31 -11.82 -7.22
N GLY A 117 -8.37 -10.69 -6.52
CA GLY A 117 -9.37 -10.41 -5.48
C GLY A 117 -8.80 -10.25 -4.07
N PHE A 118 -9.68 -9.94 -3.12
CA PHE A 118 -9.33 -9.66 -1.72
C PHE A 118 -9.28 -10.88 -0.79
N SER A 119 -9.64 -12.09 -1.25
CA SER A 119 -9.63 -13.27 -0.37
C SER A 119 -8.21 -13.78 -0.13
N ALA A 120 -7.98 -14.46 0.99
CA ALA A 120 -6.68 -15.04 1.30
C ALA A 120 -6.24 -16.05 0.24
N GLU A 121 -7.18 -16.86 -0.27
CA GLU A 121 -6.95 -17.86 -1.33
C GLU A 121 -6.60 -17.21 -2.66
N ALA A 122 -7.22 -16.06 -2.98
CA ALA A 122 -6.90 -15.30 -4.18
C ALA A 122 -5.47 -14.74 -4.14
N MET A 123 -5.05 -14.23 -2.98
CA MET A 123 -3.68 -13.74 -2.75
C MET A 123 -2.67 -14.89 -2.68
N GLU A 124 -3.03 -16.04 -2.10
CA GLU A 124 -2.20 -17.26 -2.10
C GLU A 124 -1.91 -17.68 -3.55
N LYS A 125 -2.95 -17.78 -4.38
CA LYS A 125 -2.79 -18.04 -5.81
C LYS A 125 -1.91 -16.99 -6.50
N TYR A 126 -2.08 -15.71 -6.17
CA TYR A 126 -1.27 -14.63 -6.74
C TYR A 126 0.23 -14.83 -6.49
N TYR A 127 0.58 -15.19 -5.25
CA TYR A 127 1.95 -15.41 -4.82
C TYR A 127 2.54 -16.72 -5.39
N ASP A 128 1.75 -17.79 -5.41
CA ASP A 128 2.15 -19.09 -5.97
C ASP A 128 2.46 -19.02 -7.46
N ASP A 129 1.58 -18.36 -8.24
CA ASP A 129 1.78 -18.15 -9.69
C ASP A 129 3.08 -17.39 -10.01
N ARG A 130 3.62 -16.66 -9.02
CA ARG A 130 4.86 -15.86 -9.14
C ARG A 130 6.05 -16.53 -8.45
N SER A 131 5.86 -17.71 -7.85
CA SER A 131 6.87 -18.36 -6.99
C SER A 131 7.46 -17.38 -5.98
N PHE A 132 6.62 -16.51 -5.42
CA PHE A 132 7.05 -15.47 -4.49
C PHE A 132 7.35 -16.09 -3.12
N THR A 133 8.30 -15.49 -2.41
CA THR A 133 8.69 -15.92 -1.07
C THR A 133 9.21 -14.72 -0.30
N ASP A 134 8.63 -14.43 0.86
CA ASP A 134 9.12 -13.39 1.75
C ASP A 134 10.39 -13.84 2.49
N TRP A 135 10.38 -15.08 3.01
CA TRP A 135 11.56 -15.70 3.62
C TRP A 135 11.53 -17.22 3.54
N THR A 136 12.71 -17.84 3.55
CA THR A 136 12.83 -19.30 3.76
C THR A 136 12.85 -19.58 5.26
N ASN A 137 11.94 -20.43 5.73
CA ASN A 137 11.91 -20.85 7.13
C ASN A 137 13.24 -21.51 7.52
N LYS A 138 13.89 -21.00 8.58
CA LYS A 138 15.22 -21.49 8.98
C LYS A 138 15.22 -22.93 9.51
N VAL A 139 14.08 -23.42 10.00
CA VAL A 139 13.91 -24.77 10.55
C VAL A 139 13.43 -25.73 9.45
N SER A 140 12.22 -25.50 8.93
CA SER A 140 11.57 -26.42 7.96
C SER A 140 12.07 -26.28 6.53
N LYS A 141 12.78 -25.19 6.21
CA LYS A 141 13.21 -24.82 4.84
C LYS A 141 12.08 -24.49 3.87
N ALA A 142 10.84 -24.40 4.36
CA ALA A 142 9.69 -24.02 3.54
C ALA A 142 9.82 -22.55 3.05
N PRO A 143 9.42 -22.26 1.79
CA PRO A 143 9.20 -20.89 1.32
C PRO A 143 7.95 -20.32 1.99
N MET A 144 8.10 -19.21 2.72
CA MET A 144 7.02 -18.63 3.51
C MET A 144 6.51 -17.33 2.89
N LEU A 145 5.20 -17.11 3.05
CA LEU A 145 4.51 -15.85 2.84
C LEU A 145 4.20 -15.18 4.17
N LYS A 146 4.32 -13.85 4.26
CA LYS A 146 3.98 -13.10 5.47
C LYS A 146 2.74 -12.25 5.19
N ALA A 147 1.67 -12.51 5.93
CA ALA A 147 0.53 -11.61 5.99
C ALA A 147 0.81 -10.38 6.91
N GLN A 148 0.56 -9.18 6.40
CA GLN A 148 0.64 -7.88 7.03
C GLN A 148 -0.76 -7.27 7.11
N HIS A 149 -1.32 -7.18 8.32
CA HIS A 149 -2.50 -6.35 8.63
C HIS A 149 -3.54 -6.18 7.47
N PRO A 150 -4.15 -7.28 6.97
CA PRO A 150 -5.12 -7.27 5.85
C PRO A 150 -6.48 -6.69 6.28
N GLY A 151 -6.47 -5.47 6.81
CA GLY A 151 -7.62 -4.83 7.45
C GLY A 151 -8.72 -4.52 6.45
N TYR A 152 -8.37 -3.86 5.34
CA TYR A 152 -9.32 -3.51 4.29
C TYR A 152 -9.92 -4.75 3.64
N GLU A 153 -9.10 -5.77 3.36
CA GLU A 153 -9.51 -6.98 2.64
C GLU A 153 -10.48 -7.82 3.47
N ILE A 154 -10.17 -8.03 4.75
CA ILE A 154 -11.09 -8.70 5.68
C ILE A 154 -12.36 -7.85 5.86
N TYR A 155 -12.23 -6.53 6.02
CA TYR A 155 -13.38 -5.62 6.15
C TYR A 155 -14.35 -5.73 4.97
N ARG A 156 -13.85 -5.80 3.73
CA ARG A 156 -14.65 -5.88 2.50
C ARG A 156 -15.53 -7.13 2.42
N THR A 157 -15.22 -8.17 3.18
CA THR A 157 -16.01 -9.40 3.26
C THR A 157 -16.89 -9.48 4.52
N GLY A 158 -16.73 -8.56 5.46
CA GLY A 158 -17.52 -8.49 6.69
C GLY A 158 -18.88 -7.80 6.51
N ALA A 159 -19.83 -8.10 7.40
CA ALA A 159 -21.20 -7.57 7.33
C ALA A 159 -21.27 -6.04 7.24
N HIS A 160 -20.42 -5.31 8.00
CA HIS A 160 -20.36 -3.85 7.95
C HIS A 160 -19.88 -3.34 6.58
N GLY A 161 -18.80 -3.91 6.04
CA GLY A 161 -18.27 -3.53 4.72
C GLY A 161 -19.24 -3.86 3.58
N LEU A 162 -19.92 -5.00 3.65
CA LEU A 162 -20.98 -5.39 2.71
C LEU A 162 -22.19 -4.45 2.74
N ASN A 163 -22.44 -3.79 3.87
CA ASN A 163 -23.48 -2.78 4.04
C ASN A 163 -22.96 -1.34 3.90
N ASN A 164 -21.77 -1.16 3.31
CA ASN A 164 -21.16 0.14 3.04
C ASN A 164 -20.94 1.04 4.28
N VAL A 165 -20.78 0.43 5.46
CA VAL A 165 -20.39 1.14 6.69
C VAL A 165 -18.87 1.32 6.67
N SER A 166 -18.40 2.56 6.54
CA SER A 166 -16.99 2.90 6.37
C SER A 166 -16.16 2.74 7.65
N CYS A 167 -14.83 2.68 7.49
CA CYS A 167 -13.89 2.69 8.62
C CYS A 167 -14.13 3.92 9.52
N ALA A 168 -14.34 5.08 8.91
CA ALA A 168 -14.57 6.33 9.61
C ALA A 168 -15.88 6.33 10.42
N ASP A 169 -16.92 5.59 10.01
CA ASP A 169 -18.19 5.54 10.76
C ASP A 169 -18.02 4.99 12.19
N CYS A 170 -16.99 4.18 12.43
CA CYS A 170 -16.72 3.61 13.75
C CYS A 170 -15.47 4.20 14.42
N HIS A 171 -14.42 4.46 13.65
CA HIS A 171 -13.13 4.88 14.19
C HIS A 171 -12.95 6.41 14.22
N MET A 172 -13.79 7.16 13.50
CA MET A 172 -13.78 8.62 13.44
C MET A 172 -15.23 9.18 13.43
N PRO A 173 -16.01 8.91 14.50
CA PRO A 173 -17.41 9.33 14.59
C PRO A 173 -17.59 10.85 14.70
#